data_AF-A4TYF0-F1
#
_entry.id   AF-A4TYF0-F1
#
_cell.length_a   1.000
_cell.length_b   1.000
_cell.length_c   1.000
_cell.angle_alpha   90.00
_cell.angle_beta   90.00
_cell.angle_gamma   90.00
#
_symmetry.space_group_name_H-M   'P 1'
#
loop_
_entity.id
_entity.type
_entity.pdbx_description
1 polymer ?
#
loop_
_entity_poly.entity_id
_entity_poly.type
_entity_poly.pdbx_seq_one_letter_code
_entity_poly.pdbx_strand_id
1 'polypeptide(L)'
;MIPALLASIGLPLLVKAVGGALDSIDHPAAKVAADALGQVGGALQAGQVAPEQVAEAHRHLERMTELESTEASTALAQINESLRSESRSEDWYVRRWRPTFGYAMALTWVATMGAVAWAVVAEPVQAPIIIAALVNTSPIWGVALGVLGIAVVKRSQDKQGR
;
A
#
# COMPACT_ATOMS: atom_id res chain seq x y z
N MET A 1 13.46 -40.23 -5.20
CA MET A 1 12.77 -41.21 -4.32
C MET A 1 11.97 -40.55 -3.21
N ILE A 2 12.48 -39.49 -2.56
CA ILE A 2 11.73 -38.70 -1.55
C ILE A 2 10.44 -38.04 -2.10
N PRO A 3 10.40 -37.48 -3.34
CA PRO A 3 9.18 -36.89 -3.90
C PRO A 3 8.07 -37.92 -4.16
N ALA A 4 8.43 -39.15 -4.57
CA ALA A 4 7.46 -40.22 -4.80
C ALA A 4 6.86 -40.78 -3.48
N LEU A 5 7.64 -40.77 -2.40
CA LEU A 5 7.19 -41.13 -1.05
C LEU A 5 6.33 -40.01 -0.42
N LEU A 6 6.67 -38.74 -0.66
CA LEU A 6 5.82 -37.60 -0.28
C LEU A 6 4.54 -37.54 -1.13
N ALA A 7 4.59 -37.94 -2.41
CA ALA A 7 3.43 -38.03 -3.28
C ALA A 7 2.47 -39.16 -2.89
N SER A 8 2.98 -40.31 -2.46
CA SER A 8 2.15 -41.44 -2.00
C SER A 8 1.58 -41.25 -0.59
N ILE A 9 2.24 -40.43 0.25
CA ILE A 9 1.82 -40.16 1.64
C ILE A 9 1.04 -38.83 1.75
N GLY A 10 1.36 -37.83 0.92
CA GLY A 10 0.88 -36.46 1.05
C GLY A 10 -0.56 -36.24 0.61
N LEU A 11 -0.98 -36.83 -0.51
CA LEU A 11 -2.36 -36.69 -0.99
C LEU A 11 -3.37 -37.37 -0.04
N PRO A 12 -3.13 -38.61 0.45
CA PRO A 12 -3.99 -39.21 1.48
C PRO A 12 -4.04 -38.42 2.79
N LEU A 13 -2.91 -37.81 3.21
CA LEU A 13 -2.85 -36.98 4.41
C LEU A 13 -3.65 -35.67 4.23
N LEU A 14 -3.53 -35.03 3.07
CA LEU A 14 -4.28 -33.82 2.72
C LEU A 14 -5.79 -34.09 2.62
N VAL A 15 -6.19 -35.18 1.97
CA VAL A 15 -7.59 -35.60 1.88
C VAL A 15 -8.17 -35.84 3.27
N LYS A 16 -7.42 -36.46 4.18
CA LYS A 16 -7.82 -36.65 5.58
C LYS A 16 -7.91 -35.33 6.36
N ALA A 17 -6.95 -34.42 6.18
CA ALA A 17 -6.93 -33.14 6.86
C ALA A 17 -8.07 -32.22 6.41
N VAL A 18 -8.28 -32.11 5.09
CA VAL A 18 -9.36 -31.30 4.50
C VAL A 18 -10.73 -31.94 4.79
N GLY A 19 -10.85 -33.27 4.67
CA GLY A 19 -12.06 -33.99 5.03
C GLY A 19 -12.43 -33.81 6.51
N GLY A 20 -11.47 -33.90 7.42
CA GLY A 20 -11.71 -33.66 8.86
C GLY A 20 -12.07 -32.20 9.18
N ALA A 21 -11.45 -31.23 8.50
CA ALA A 21 -11.82 -29.83 8.64
C ALA A 21 -13.26 -29.57 8.13
N LEU A 22 -13.63 -30.14 6.98
CA LEU A 22 -14.99 -30.01 6.43
C LEU A 22 -16.04 -30.73 7.28
N ASP A 23 -15.70 -31.86 7.90
CA ASP A 23 -16.59 -32.56 8.82
C ASP A 23 -16.88 -31.74 10.09
N SER A 24 -15.98 -30.86 10.51
CA SER A 24 -16.23 -29.98 11.66
C SER A 24 -17.24 -28.84 11.41
N ILE A 25 -17.66 -28.65 10.15
CA ILE A 25 -18.59 -27.59 9.75
C ILE A 25 -20.02 -28.14 9.70
N ASP A 26 -20.93 -27.55 10.49
CA ASP A 26 -22.35 -27.88 10.48
C ASP A 26 -23.09 -27.26 9.28
N HIS A 27 -22.78 -27.76 8.09
CA HIS A 27 -23.48 -27.44 6.86
C HIS A 27 -23.63 -28.69 5.97
N PRO A 28 -24.81 -28.98 5.39
CA PRO A 28 -25.03 -30.20 4.59
C PRO A 28 -24.01 -30.39 3.46
N ALA A 29 -23.65 -29.32 2.77
CA ALA A 29 -22.64 -29.38 1.69
C ALA A 29 -21.23 -29.74 2.21
N ALA A 30 -20.88 -29.32 3.43
CA ALA A 30 -19.57 -29.62 4.03
C ALA A 30 -19.50 -31.10 4.45
N LYS A 31 -20.58 -31.65 5.01
CA LYS A 31 -20.71 -33.08 5.34
C LYS A 31 -20.60 -33.97 4.11
N VAL A 32 -21.33 -33.64 3.03
CA VAL A 32 -21.25 -34.38 1.76
C VAL A 32 -19.83 -34.33 1.17
N ALA A 33 -19.16 -33.18 1.23
CA ALA A 33 -17.79 -33.03 0.76
C ALA A 33 -16.79 -33.84 1.61
N ALA A 34 -16.96 -33.87 2.94
CA ALA A 34 -16.14 -34.66 3.84
C ALA A 34 -16.25 -36.17 3.56
N ASP A 35 -17.48 -36.67 3.38
CA ASP A 35 -17.73 -38.07 3.04
C ASP A 35 -17.13 -38.45 1.68
N ALA A 36 -17.30 -37.61 0.66
CA ALA A 36 -16.72 -37.82 -0.65
C ALA A 36 -15.19 -37.85 -0.62
N LEU A 37 -14.56 -36.95 0.15
CA LEU A 37 -13.11 -36.95 0.36
C LEU A 37 -12.66 -38.22 1.09
N GLY A 38 -13.40 -38.69 2.09
CA GLY A 38 -13.13 -39.97 2.77
C GLY A 38 -13.10 -41.16 1.81
N GLN A 39 -14.05 -41.23 0.88
CA GLN A 39 -14.10 -42.28 -0.16
C GLN A 39 -12.90 -42.21 -1.10
N VAL A 40 -12.52 -41.00 -1.53
CA VAL A 40 -11.33 -40.79 -2.38
C VAL A 40 -10.05 -41.20 -1.65
N GLY A 41 -9.91 -40.87 -0.36
CA GLY A 41 -8.79 -41.30 0.47
C GLY A 41 -8.69 -42.83 0.56
N GLY A 42 -9.83 -43.51 0.72
CA GLY A 42 -9.89 -44.97 0.71
C GLY A 42 -9.48 -45.59 -0.62
N ALA A 43 -9.96 -45.05 -1.75
CA ALA A 43 -9.59 -45.52 -3.08
C ALA A 43 -8.10 -45.34 -3.40
N LEU A 44 -7.50 -44.22 -2.95
CA LEU A 44 -6.07 -43.97 -3.05
C LEU A 44 -5.26 -44.98 -2.22
N GLN A 45 -5.68 -45.24 -0.98
CA GLN A 45 -4.97 -46.16 -0.09
C GLN A 45 -5.09 -47.63 -0.52
N ALA A 46 -6.22 -47.99 -1.15
CA ALA A 46 -6.45 -49.29 -1.75
C ALA A 46 -5.75 -49.49 -3.10
N GLY A 47 -5.03 -48.48 -3.62
CA GLY A 47 -4.35 -48.54 -4.92
C GLY A 47 -5.30 -48.63 -6.12
N GLN A 48 -6.56 -48.24 -5.94
CA GLN A 48 -7.57 -48.25 -6.99
C GLN A 48 -7.40 -47.10 -7.99
N VAL A 49 -6.63 -46.08 -7.61
CA VAL A 49 -6.20 -44.99 -8.49
C VAL A 49 -4.81 -45.31 -9.01
N ALA A 50 -4.63 -45.27 -10.34
CA ALA A 50 -3.35 -45.56 -10.95
C ALA A 50 -2.28 -44.55 -10.47
N PRO A 51 -1.11 -45.01 -10.00
CA PRO A 51 -0.07 -44.13 -9.47
C PRO A 51 0.44 -43.12 -10.51
N GLU A 52 0.34 -43.45 -11.79
CA GLU A 52 0.68 -42.56 -12.91
C GLU A 52 -0.24 -41.34 -13.01
N GLN A 53 -1.54 -41.52 -12.75
CA GLN A 53 -2.52 -40.42 -12.77
C GLN A 53 -2.28 -39.44 -11.60
N VAL A 54 -1.95 -39.97 -10.42
CA VAL A 54 -1.57 -39.16 -9.27
C VAL A 54 -0.26 -38.42 -9.53
N ALA A 55 0.72 -39.07 -10.16
CA ALA A 55 1.99 -38.45 -10.51
C ALA A 55 1.85 -37.33 -11.57
N GLU A 56 0.97 -37.50 -12.57
CA GLU A 56 0.67 -36.45 -13.56
C GLU A 56 -0.05 -35.26 -12.91
N ALA A 57 -1.03 -35.51 -12.03
CA ALA A 57 -1.70 -34.44 -11.29
C ALA A 57 -0.71 -33.62 -10.43
N HIS A 58 0.26 -34.28 -9.79
CA HIS A 58 1.33 -33.58 -9.06
C HIS A 58 2.22 -32.74 -9.97
N ARG A 59 2.64 -33.28 -11.12
CA ARG A 59 3.42 -32.50 -12.11
C ARG A 59 2.69 -31.22 -12.54
N HIS A 60 1.37 -31.31 -12.72
CA HIS A 60 0.57 -30.16 -13.07
C HIS A 60 0.51 -29.13 -11.93
N LEU A 61 0.27 -29.57 -10.70
CA LEU A 61 0.27 -28.71 -9.51
C LEU A 61 1.63 -28.04 -9.29
N GLU A 62 2.73 -28.79 -9.38
CA GLU A 62 4.09 -28.25 -9.27
C GLU A 62 4.34 -27.16 -10.32
N ARG A 63 3.95 -27.40 -11.58
CA ARG A 63 4.06 -26.40 -12.65
C ARG A 63 3.17 -25.19 -12.41
N MET A 64 1.95 -25.36 -11.92
CA MET A 64 1.08 -24.24 -11.58
C MET A 64 1.67 -23.38 -10.46
N THR A 65 2.17 -24.01 -9.39
CA THR A 65 2.81 -23.30 -8.28
C THR A 65 4.09 -22.59 -8.72
N GLU A 66 4.91 -23.21 -9.58
CA GLU A 66 6.08 -22.56 -10.17
C GLU A 66 5.69 -21.31 -10.97
N LEU A 67 4.68 -21.41 -11.84
CA LEU A 67 4.17 -20.29 -12.62
C LEU A 67 3.65 -19.17 -11.72
N GLU A 68 2.81 -19.49 -10.73
CA GLU A 68 2.24 -18.51 -9.79
C GLU A 68 3.34 -17.81 -8.99
N SER A 69 4.35 -18.56 -8.50
CA SER A 69 5.49 -17.97 -7.79
C SER A 69 6.33 -17.05 -8.68
N THR A 70 6.48 -17.40 -9.97
CA THR A 70 7.23 -16.62 -10.95
C THR A 70 6.48 -15.35 -11.31
N GLU A 71 5.16 -15.44 -11.51
CA GLU A 71 4.29 -14.28 -11.75
C GLU A 71 4.32 -13.33 -10.55
N ALA A 72 4.15 -13.84 -9.34
CA ALA A 72 4.23 -13.04 -8.11
C ALA A 72 5.59 -12.34 -7.98
N SER A 73 6.69 -13.07 -8.22
CA SER A 73 8.04 -12.51 -8.18
C SER A 73 8.25 -11.43 -9.24
N THR A 74 7.72 -11.64 -10.44
CA THR A 74 7.81 -10.69 -11.55
C THR A 74 7.00 -9.43 -11.27
N ALA A 75 5.78 -9.57 -10.75
CA ALA A 75 4.94 -8.46 -10.34
C ALA A 75 5.61 -7.62 -9.24
N LEU A 76 6.17 -8.28 -8.22
CA LEU A 76 6.93 -7.61 -7.16
C LEU A 76 8.19 -6.91 -7.71
N ALA A 77 8.89 -7.51 -8.66
CA ALA A 77 10.04 -6.88 -9.30
C ALA A 77 9.64 -5.62 -10.08
N GLN A 78 8.54 -5.66 -10.84
CA GLN A 78 8.02 -4.50 -11.58
C GLN A 78 7.57 -3.37 -10.66
N ILE A 79 6.87 -3.69 -9.57
CA ILE A 79 6.45 -2.73 -8.54
C ILE A 79 7.68 -2.09 -7.87
N ASN A 80 8.68 -2.89 -7.51
CA ASN A 80 9.90 -2.36 -6.90
C ASN A 80 10.67 -1.47 -7.87
N GLU A 81 10.71 -1.83 -9.15
CA GLU A 81 11.37 -1.02 -10.17
C GLU A 81 10.66 0.31 -10.38
N SER A 82 9.32 0.31 -10.47
CA SER A 82 8.56 1.56 -10.60
C SER A 82 8.73 2.46 -9.36
N LEU A 83 8.67 1.92 -8.14
CA LEU A 83 8.90 2.67 -6.90
C LEU A 83 10.32 3.25 -6.81
N ARG A 84 11.34 2.49 -7.27
CA ARG A 84 12.70 3.01 -7.36
C ARG A 84 12.81 4.12 -8.40
N SER A 85 12.13 3.99 -9.54
CA SER A 85 12.11 5.03 -10.57
C SER A 85 11.42 6.31 -10.06
N GLU A 86 10.33 6.18 -9.30
CA GLU A 86 9.61 7.30 -8.72
C GLU A 86 10.41 7.98 -7.61
N SER A 87 11.01 7.21 -6.70
CA SER A 87 11.84 7.76 -5.63
C SER A 87 13.13 8.43 -6.15
N ARG A 88 13.65 7.97 -7.30
CA ARG A 88 14.78 8.59 -8.00
C ARG A 88 14.35 9.68 -8.98
N SER A 89 13.05 9.90 -9.17
CA SER A 89 12.55 10.94 -10.05
C SER A 89 13.05 12.30 -9.54
N GLU A 90 13.93 12.92 -10.32
CA GLU A 90 14.50 14.24 -10.01
C GLU A 90 13.57 15.38 -10.45
N ASP A 91 12.24 15.18 -10.38
CA ASP A 91 11.29 16.20 -10.79
C ASP A 91 11.57 17.51 -10.04
N TRP A 92 11.97 18.49 -10.82
CA TRP A 92 12.39 19.79 -10.35
C TRP A 92 11.24 20.51 -9.63
N TYR A 93 9.98 20.23 -10.02
CA TYR A 93 8.81 20.84 -9.41
C TYR A 93 8.59 20.33 -7.99
N VAL A 94 8.77 19.03 -7.75
CA VAL A 94 8.64 18.39 -6.41
C VAL A 94 9.72 18.90 -5.44
N ARG A 95 10.90 19.29 -5.94
CA ARG A 95 11.97 19.86 -5.09
C ARG A 95 11.81 21.36 -4.85
N ARG A 96 11.25 22.10 -5.83
CA ARG A 96 11.16 23.57 -5.78
C ARG A 96 9.85 24.09 -5.20
N TRP A 97 8.76 23.33 -5.18
CA TRP A 97 7.46 23.84 -4.68
C TRP A 97 7.54 24.35 -3.23
N ARG A 98 8.30 23.68 -2.35
CA ARG A 98 8.45 24.10 -0.95
C ARG A 98 9.10 25.49 -0.86
N PRO A 99 10.29 25.74 -1.46
CA PRO A 99 10.83 27.09 -1.60
C PRO A 99 9.88 28.10 -2.28
N THR A 100 9.25 27.72 -3.40
CA THR A 100 8.37 28.62 -4.16
C THR A 100 7.19 29.09 -3.33
N PHE A 101 6.57 28.19 -2.56
CA PHE A 101 5.50 28.54 -1.62
C PHE A 101 5.98 29.53 -0.55
N GLY A 102 7.17 29.30 0.02
CA GLY A 102 7.77 30.23 0.98
C GLY A 102 8.02 31.63 0.38
N TYR A 103 8.55 31.71 -0.83
CA TYR A 103 8.77 32.99 -1.52
C TYR A 103 7.48 33.70 -1.87
N ALA A 104 6.47 32.98 -2.37
CA ALA A 104 5.16 33.54 -2.64
C ALA A 104 4.53 34.10 -1.36
N MET A 105 4.64 33.39 -0.24
CA MET A 105 4.13 33.84 1.05
C MET A 105 4.84 35.10 1.56
N ALA A 106 6.18 35.12 1.47
CA ALA A 106 6.97 36.28 1.85
C ALA A 106 6.63 37.52 1.00
N LEU A 107 6.46 37.33 -0.32
CA LEU A 107 6.05 38.40 -1.22
C LEU A 107 4.67 38.95 -0.86
N THR A 108 3.68 38.07 -0.64
CA THR A 108 2.34 38.46 -0.23
C THR A 108 2.35 39.20 1.10
N TRP A 109 3.19 38.77 2.05
CA TRP A 109 3.34 39.43 3.34
C TRP A 109 3.89 40.85 3.19
N VAL A 110 4.97 41.01 2.41
CA VAL A 110 5.58 42.32 2.14
C VAL A 110 4.58 43.23 1.43
N ALA A 111 3.85 42.73 0.43
CA ALA A 111 2.84 43.49 -0.29
C ALA A 111 1.69 43.92 0.65
N THR A 112 1.20 43.01 1.49
CA THR A 112 0.09 43.30 2.42
C THR A 112 0.51 44.32 3.48
N MET A 113 1.67 44.13 4.12
CA MET A 113 2.18 45.07 5.13
C MET A 113 2.56 46.42 4.51
N GLY A 114 3.10 46.42 3.30
CA GLY A 114 3.36 47.64 2.53
C GLY A 114 2.08 48.41 2.22
N ALA A 115 1.02 47.73 1.79
CA ALA A 115 -0.28 48.34 1.53
C ALA A 115 -0.90 48.94 2.80
N VAL A 116 -0.79 48.26 3.94
CA VAL A 116 -1.25 48.78 5.24
C VAL A 116 -0.45 50.01 5.66
N ALA A 117 0.88 49.95 5.56
CA ALA A 117 1.74 51.08 5.89
C ALA A 117 1.45 52.29 5.01
N TRP A 118 1.21 52.06 3.71
CA TRP A 118 0.79 53.10 2.77
C TRP A 118 -0.58 53.68 3.15
N ALA A 119 -1.57 52.84 3.48
CA ALA A 119 -2.90 53.29 3.88
C ALA A 119 -2.88 54.15 5.15
N VAL A 120 -2.00 53.86 6.12
CA VAL A 120 -1.82 54.68 7.32
C VAL A 120 -1.38 56.11 6.99
N VAL A 121 -0.53 56.28 5.97
CA VAL A 121 0.01 57.59 5.57
C VAL A 121 -0.95 58.31 4.61
N ALA A 122 -1.47 57.60 3.61
CA ALA A 122 -2.31 58.18 2.57
C ALA A 122 -3.76 58.40 3.02
N GLU A 123 -4.30 57.50 3.84
CA GLU A 123 -5.71 57.47 4.24
C GLU A 123 -5.89 57.17 5.73
N PRO A 124 -5.38 58.04 6.64
CA PRO A 124 -5.34 57.76 8.08
C PRO A 124 -6.72 57.55 8.72
N VAL A 125 -7.77 58.15 8.14
CA VAL A 125 -9.16 57.97 8.60
C VAL A 125 -9.66 56.54 8.32
N GLN A 126 -9.24 55.92 7.22
CA GLN A 126 -9.67 54.56 6.84
C GLN A 126 -8.77 53.48 7.45
N ALA A 127 -7.54 53.83 7.85
CA ALA A 127 -6.55 52.88 8.37
C ALA A 127 -7.07 51.96 9.49
N PRO A 128 -7.86 52.41 10.49
CA PRO A 128 -8.40 51.52 11.53
C PRO A 128 -9.29 50.41 10.97
N ILE A 129 -10.15 50.73 9.99
CA ILE A 129 -11.06 49.77 9.36
C ILE A 129 -10.26 48.76 8.53
N ILE A 130 -9.26 49.21 7.78
CA ILE A 130 -8.38 48.36 6.97
C ILE A 130 -7.60 47.39 7.87
N ILE A 131 -7.03 47.88 8.98
CA ILE A 131 -6.30 47.04 9.95
C ILE A 131 -7.24 46.01 10.58
N ALA A 132 -8.46 46.41 10.98
CA ALA A 132 -9.45 45.48 11.53
C ALA A 132 -9.84 44.38 10.52
N ALA A 133 -10.03 44.75 9.25
CA ALA A 133 -10.31 43.80 8.18
C ALA A 133 -9.14 42.81 7.97
N LEU A 134 -7.90 43.29 8.03
CA LEU A 134 -6.72 42.43 7.96
C LEU A 134 -6.67 41.43 9.12
N VAL A 135 -6.95 41.87 10.35
CA VAL A 135 -7.00 40.98 11.53
C VAL A 135 -8.04 39.87 11.34
N ASN A 136 -9.17 40.15 10.69
CA ASN A 136 -10.17 39.13 10.38
C ASN A 136 -9.67 38.04 9.39
N THR A 137 -8.62 38.31 8.62
CA THR A 137 -7.99 37.31 7.73
C THR A 137 -6.99 36.39 8.45
N SER A 138 -6.71 36.63 9.74
CA SER A 138 -5.73 35.86 10.52
C SER A 138 -5.92 34.33 10.48
N PRO A 139 -7.15 33.76 10.42
CA PRO A 139 -7.31 32.31 10.30
C PRO A 139 -6.66 31.72 9.03
N ILE A 140 -6.75 32.40 7.89
CA ILE A 140 -6.11 31.98 6.63
C ILE A 140 -4.58 31.99 6.78
N TRP A 141 -4.04 33.03 7.43
CA TRP A 141 -2.61 33.13 7.71
C TRP A 141 -2.12 32.03 8.65
N GLY A 142 -2.93 31.65 9.65
CA GLY A 142 -2.62 30.54 10.55
C GLY A 142 -2.43 29.22 9.80
N VAL A 143 -3.31 28.92 8.84
CA VAL A 143 -3.18 27.72 7.99
C VAL A 143 -1.94 27.81 7.11
N ALA A 144 -1.73 28.94 6.41
CA ALA A 144 -0.61 29.11 5.50
C ALA A 144 0.76 29.00 6.19
N LEU A 145 0.91 29.63 7.36
CA LEU A 145 2.13 29.56 8.17
C LEU A 145 2.29 28.19 8.84
N GLY A 146 1.20 27.52 9.19
CA GLY A 146 1.22 26.14 9.70
C GLY A 146 1.80 25.16 8.67
N VAL A 147 1.36 25.25 7.40
CA VAL A 147 1.91 24.43 6.31
C VAL A 147 3.41 24.70 6.12
N LEU A 148 3.83 25.97 6.14
CA LEU A 148 5.24 26.33 6.05
C LEU A 148 6.05 25.78 7.22
N GLY A 149 5.53 25.88 8.45
CA GLY A 149 6.14 25.34 9.66
C GLY A 149 6.37 23.82 9.57
N ILE A 150 5.35 23.06 9.18
CA ILE A 150 5.45 21.61 8.97
C ILE A 150 6.51 21.29 7.91
N ALA A 151 6.51 22.01 6.79
CA ALA A 151 7.48 21.81 5.71
C ALA A 151 8.94 22.05 6.17
N VAL A 152 9.16 23.07 7.01
CA VAL A 152 10.48 23.38 7.59
C VAL A 152 10.91 22.28 8.57
N VAL A 153 10.02 21.83 9.46
CA VAL A 153 10.32 20.76 10.42
C VAL A 153 10.67 19.46 9.70
N LYS A 154 9.86 19.04 8.72
CA LYS A 154 10.13 17.83 7.93
C LYS A 154 11.46 17.92 7.18
N ARG A 155 11.75 19.05 6.54
CA ARG A 155 13.04 19.26 5.87
C ARG A 155 14.22 19.24 6.85
N SER A 156 14.02 19.70 8.07
CA SER A 156 15.07 19.65 9.11
C SER A 156 15.34 18.20 9.53
N GLN A 157 14.30 17.38 9.67
CA GLN A 157 14.41 15.94 9.94
C GLN A 157 15.14 15.21 8.80
N ASP A 158 14.75 15.48 7.54
CA ASP A 158 15.41 14.91 6.35
C ASP A 158 16.93 15.18 6.34
N LYS A 159 17.36 16.37 6.80
CA LYS A 159 18.78 16.75 6.90
C LYS A 159 19.52 16.10 8.08
N GLN A 160 18.80 15.69 9.13
CA GLN A 160 19.36 15.08 10.33
C GLN A 160 19.51 13.56 10.20
N GLY A 161 19.07 12.96 9.08
CA GLY A 161 19.25 11.53 8.82
C GLY A 161 18.43 10.62 9.73
N ARG A 162 17.28 11.10 10.23
CA ARG A 162 16.28 10.31 10.97
C ARG A 162 15.05 10.06 10.11
#